data_AF-A0A935L8J9-F1
#
_entry.id   AF-A0A935L8J9-F1
#
_cell.length_a   1.000
_cell.length_b   1.000
_cell.length_c   1.000
_cell.angle_alpha   90.00
_cell.angle_beta   90.00
_cell.angle_gamma   90.00
#
_symmetry.space_group_name_H-M   'P 1'
#
loop_
_entity.id
_entity.type
_entity.pdbx_description
1 polymer ?
#
loop_
_entity_poly.entity_id
_entity_poly.type
_entity_poly.pdbx_seq_one_letter_code
_entity_poly.pdbx_strand_id
1 'polypeptide(L)'
;MRIPFTKMQGAGNDFVVLDETRGRLGLSSAHYRFLGDRHFGVGADQILSVRASPRTGIDFEYVIHNADGGEVEQCGNGARCFARFVREKGLSAQDVLRVQTMKGVIELHLTRDGRVTVDMGAPVFELEQIPFNADGLQPHATGSWLFWPLAPEEQAGTAPIRIAVVSMGNPHAVTLVDDVDTAPVSEQAVLVQGSARFPQGVNVGFMQVQSRTHIRLRVVERGVGETLACGTGACAAVVAGIRLGLLDASVAVQTRGGLLRIAWDGGTASVLMTGPATTVFRGEIDIPDIPDIPDIPDFLTEEANEPTMTTSTNSALGNPFTEDDIADYLALNPDFFLRHAELLASVQLTSPYSHRTVGLQERQAELLREKIKSLEHRVMEMVRNGSDNVILSDKILRWARSLLVHSDLHTLPTAIEEGIAHQFTVPQVGMRLWGMAAAYAGLGATREVSEDARIFASSLLEPFCGINTGFEAVNWLPDPASVASLALIPLRSSGSVGAQPTPAFGLLVLASPDAHRFHSGMGTDFLSRIGELVSAAVSRLK
;
A
#
# COMPACT_ATOMS: atom_id res chain seq x y z
N MET A 1 5.99 -14.52 30.38
CA MET A 1 4.93 -15.55 30.54
C MET A 1 4.73 -16.33 29.24
N ARG A 2 4.74 -17.66 29.24
CA ARG A 2 4.46 -18.46 28.04
C ARG A 2 2.97 -18.69 27.84
N ILE A 3 2.42 -18.35 26.68
CA ILE A 3 0.99 -18.53 26.37
C ILE A 3 0.76 -19.29 25.04
N PRO A 4 -0.25 -20.17 24.98
CA PRO A 4 -0.69 -20.77 23.73
C PRO A 4 -1.60 -19.83 22.95
N PHE A 5 -1.53 -19.89 21.62
CA PHE A 5 -2.41 -19.14 20.73
C PHE A 5 -2.80 -19.94 19.49
N THR A 6 -3.85 -19.50 18.80
CA THR A 6 -4.25 -19.99 17.48
C THR A 6 -4.30 -18.85 16.49
N LYS A 7 -3.50 -18.90 15.43
CA LYS A 7 -3.53 -17.93 14.34
C LYS A 7 -4.69 -18.29 13.41
N MET A 8 -5.60 -17.37 13.16
CA MET A 8 -6.76 -17.56 12.29
C MET A 8 -6.90 -16.42 11.29
N GLN A 9 -7.71 -16.62 10.24
CA GLN A 9 -8.15 -15.54 9.37
C GLN A 9 -9.59 -15.72 8.92
N GLY A 10 -10.28 -14.61 8.69
CA GLY A 10 -11.61 -14.56 8.11
C GLY A 10 -11.63 -13.68 6.86
N ALA A 11 -11.56 -14.29 5.68
CA ALA A 11 -11.49 -13.60 4.39
C ALA A 11 -10.33 -12.59 4.32
N GLY A 12 -9.13 -13.01 4.75
CA GLY A 12 -7.89 -12.23 4.66
C GLY A 12 -7.57 -11.36 5.87
N ASN A 13 -8.56 -11.03 6.71
CA ASN A 13 -8.32 -10.34 7.98
C ASN A 13 -7.90 -11.35 9.06
N ASP A 14 -6.71 -11.16 9.65
CA ASP A 14 -6.02 -12.18 10.44
C ASP A 14 -5.99 -11.88 11.95
N PHE A 15 -6.12 -12.93 12.75
CA PHE A 15 -6.31 -12.89 14.18
C PHE A 15 -5.32 -13.75 14.93
N VAL A 16 -4.84 -13.28 16.07
CA VAL A 16 -4.33 -14.14 17.14
C VAL A 16 -5.48 -14.42 18.10
N VAL A 17 -5.89 -15.69 18.20
CA VAL A 17 -7.00 -16.11 19.07
C VAL A 17 -6.45 -16.75 20.34
N LEU A 18 -6.87 -16.22 21.49
CA LEU A 18 -6.45 -16.62 22.83
C LEU A 18 -7.61 -17.29 23.58
N ASP A 19 -7.32 -18.39 24.26
CA ASP A 19 -8.29 -19.09 25.12
C ASP A 19 -8.20 -18.54 26.55
N GLU A 20 -9.17 -17.74 26.96
CA GLU A 20 -9.37 -17.25 28.32
C GLU A 20 -10.60 -17.90 29.00
N THR A 21 -11.08 -19.04 28.49
CA THR A 21 -12.28 -19.71 29.04
C THR A 21 -12.03 -20.35 30.40
N ARG A 22 -10.77 -20.70 30.70
CA ARG A 22 -10.34 -21.30 31.99
C ARG A 22 -9.76 -20.28 32.97
N GLY A 23 -9.61 -19.03 32.55
CA GLY A 23 -8.99 -17.96 33.34
C GLY A 23 -8.46 -16.86 32.43
N ARG A 24 -8.47 -15.62 32.92
CA ARG A 24 -7.89 -14.47 32.20
C ARG A 24 -6.38 -14.58 32.17
N LEU A 25 -5.77 -14.20 31.03
CA LEU A 25 -4.32 -14.12 30.88
C LEU A 25 -3.73 -12.82 31.47
N GLY A 26 -4.57 -11.83 31.76
CA GLY A 26 -4.14 -10.58 32.39
C GLY A 26 -3.20 -9.73 31.51
N LEU A 27 -3.38 -9.79 30.19
CA LEU A 27 -2.53 -9.06 29.24
C LEU A 27 -2.85 -7.56 29.27
N SER A 28 -1.80 -6.72 29.28
CA SER A 28 -1.92 -5.26 29.10
C SER A 28 -1.92 -4.87 27.61
N SER A 29 -2.20 -3.61 27.32
CA SER A 29 -2.14 -3.08 25.94
C SER A 29 -0.76 -3.25 25.30
N ALA A 30 0.33 -3.19 26.07
CA ALA A 30 1.67 -3.45 25.57
C ALA A 30 1.85 -4.90 25.10
N HIS A 31 1.24 -5.87 25.80
CA HIS A 31 1.26 -7.27 25.38
C HIS A 31 0.44 -7.50 24.10
N TYR A 32 -0.71 -6.83 23.95
CA TYR A 32 -1.49 -6.91 22.71
C TYR A 32 -0.73 -6.30 21.52
N ARG A 33 -0.05 -5.17 21.71
CA ARG A 33 0.86 -4.60 20.71
C ARG A 33 1.95 -5.57 20.30
N PHE A 34 2.60 -6.18 21.29
CA PHE A 34 3.64 -7.18 21.04
C PHE A 34 3.10 -8.37 20.26
N LEU A 35 1.91 -8.90 20.60
CA LEU A 35 1.30 -10.01 19.86
C LEU A 35 0.93 -9.61 18.41
N GLY A 36 0.46 -8.38 18.22
CA GLY A 36 0.05 -7.83 16.92
C GLY A 36 1.21 -7.47 16.00
N ASP A 37 2.39 -7.18 16.55
CA ASP A 37 3.58 -6.83 15.77
C ASP A 37 3.98 -7.96 14.82
N ARG A 38 4.05 -7.66 13.51
CA ARG A 38 4.31 -8.64 12.45
C ARG A 38 5.78 -9.07 12.31
N HIS A 39 6.71 -8.36 12.97
CA HIS A 39 8.14 -8.62 12.88
C HIS A 39 8.69 -9.26 14.15
N PHE A 40 8.30 -8.75 15.32
CA PHE A 40 8.80 -9.17 16.63
C PHE A 40 7.82 -10.08 17.38
N GLY A 41 6.54 -10.02 17.01
CA GLY A 41 5.45 -10.77 17.62
C GLY A 41 5.01 -11.98 16.82
N VAL A 42 3.75 -12.37 17.04
CA VAL A 42 3.08 -13.35 16.18
C VAL A 42 2.65 -12.69 14.86
N GLY A 43 2.27 -11.42 14.93
CA GLY A 43 1.77 -10.63 13.81
C GLY A 43 0.30 -10.88 13.55
N ALA A 44 -0.57 -9.87 13.68
CA ALA A 44 -1.99 -9.95 13.34
C ALA A 44 -2.61 -8.56 13.17
N ASP A 45 -3.72 -8.46 12.42
CA ASP A 45 -4.55 -7.26 12.46
C ASP A 45 -5.16 -7.06 13.86
N GLN A 46 -5.62 -8.17 14.47
CA GLN A 46 -6.39 -8.14 15.72
C GLN A 46 -6.09 -9.33 16.64
N ILE A 47 -6.23 -9.13 17.95
CA ILE A 47 -6.10 -10.16 18.98
C ILE A 47 -7.50 -10.42 19.56
N LEU A 48 -7.99 -11.65 19.45
CA LEU A 48 -9.32 -12.07 19.91
C LEU A 48 -9.19 -12.98 21.15
N SER A 49 -9.71 -12.52 22.28
CA SER A 49 -9.74 -13.31 23.52
C SER A 49 -11.10 -13.97 23.69
N VAL A 50 -11.13 -15.30 23.76
CA VAL A 50 -12.33 -16.13 23.95
C VAL A 50 -12.52 -16.40 25.43
N ARG A 51 -13.65 -15.97 25.98
CA ARG A 51 -13.89 -15.89 27.42
C ARG A 51 -15.10 -16.73 27.82
N ALA A 52 -15.11 -17.20 29.08
CA ALA A 52 -16.23 -17.95 29.62
C ALA A 52 -17.54 -17.14 29.59
N SER A 53 -18.67 -17.84 29.64
CA SER A 53 -20.00 -17.22 29.72
C SER A 53 -20.07 -16.18 30.85
N PRO A 54 -20.49 -14.94 30.57
CA PRO A 54 -20.62 -13.92 31.61
C PRO A 54 -21.91 -14.08 32.43
N ARG A 55 -22.93 -14.79 31.92
CA ARG A 55 -24.23 -14.99 32.57
C ARG A 55 -25.08 -16.05 31.86
N THR A 56 -26.07 -16.58 32.57
CA THR A 56 -27.04 -17.57 32.05
C THR A 56 -27.69 -17.11 30.74
N GLY A 57 -27.76 -18.01 29.76
CA GLY A 57 -28.36 -17.76 28.45
C GLY A 57 -27.41 -17.17 27.40
N ILE A 58 -26.15 -16.92 27.76
CA ILE A 58 -25.06 -16.58 26.85
C ILE A 58 -24.02 -17.69 26.95
N ASP A 59 -23.50 -18.17 25.83
CA ASP A 59 -22.57 -19.31 25.81
C ASP A 59 -21.13 -18.86 26.10
N PHE A 60 -20.72 -17.71 25.55
CA PHE A 60 -19.36 -17.17 25.68
C PHE A 60 -19.35 -15.65 25.63
N GLU A 61 -18.21 -15.08 26.00
CA GLU A 61 -17.84 -13.69 25.69
C GLU A 61 -16.62 -13.70 24.77
N TYR A 62 -16.47 -12.73 23.88
CA TYR A 62 -15.16 -12.44 23.32
C TYR A 62 -14.87 -10.94 23.28
N VAL A 63 -13.58 -10.61 23.35
CA VAL A 63 -13.06 -9.25 23.26
C VAL A 63 -12.00 -9.18 22.18
N ILE A 64 -11.96 -8.06 21.44
CA ILE A 64 -11.01 -7.84 20.36
C ILE A 64 -10.18 -6.61 20.68
N HIS A 65 -8.86 -6.75 20.56
CA HIS A 65 -7.91 -5.64 20.56
C HIS A 65 -7.29 -5.51 19.18
N ASN A 66 -7.08 -4.29 18.71
CA ASN A 66 -6.28 -4.02 17.53
C ASN A 66 -4.79 -4.24 17.82
N ALA A 67 -3.99 -4.28 16.75
CA ALA A 67 -2.53 -4.38 16.85
C ALA A 67 -1.86 -3.20 17.59
N ASP A 68 -2.56 -2.07 17.79
CA ASP A 68 -2.11 -0.94 18.63
C ASP A 68 -2.40 -1.13 20.14
N GLY A 69 -3.07 -2.23 20.50
CA GLY A 69 -3.45 -2.58 21.86
C GLY A 69 -4.76 -1.94 22.34
N GLY A 70 -5.42 -1.14 21.51
CA GLY A 70 -6.74 -0.58 21.79
C GLY A 70 -7.84 -1.62 21.66
N GLU A 71 -8.77 -1.65 22.62
CA GLU A 71 -9.99 -2.46 22.49
C GLU A 71 -10.89 -1.85 21.41
N VAL A 72 -11.37 -2.68 20.49
CA VAL A 72 -12.21 -2.23 19.40
C VAL A 72 -13.53 -2.97 19.34
N GLU A 73 -14.50 -2.26 18.77
CA GLU A 73 -15.78 -2.83 18.47
C GLU A 73 -15.63 -3.98 17.46
N GLN A 74 -16.49 -4.98 17.66
CA GLN A 74 -16.54 -6.22 16.91
C GLN A 74 -16.45 -6.05 15.38
N CYS A 75 -15.77 -6.99 14.72
CA CYS A 75 -15.82 -7.17 13.29
C CYS A 75 -16.46 -8.52 12.94
N GLY A 76 -17.24 -8.57 11.84
CA GLY A 76 -17.88 -9.79 11.38
C GLY A 76 -16.89 -10.92 11.05
N ASN A 77 -15.62 -10.61 10.81
CA ASN A 77 -14.55 -11.59 10.58
C ASN A 77 -14.13 -12.30 11.87
N GLY A 78 -13.91 -11.52 12.95
CA GLY A 78 -13.56 -12.04 14.27
C GLY A 78 -14.63 -12.98 14.84
N ALA A 79 -15.92 -12.64 14.65
CA ALA A 79 -17.02 -13.51 15.07
C ALA A 79 -16.98 -14.90 14.41
N ARG A 80 -16.64 -14.97 13.12
CA ARG A 80 -16.49 -16.26 12.42
C ARG A 80 -15.28 -17.04 12.91
N CYS A 81 -14.15 -16.35 13.14
CA CYS A 81 -12.95 -16.96 13.74
C CYS A 81 -13.26 -17.52 15.13
N PHE A 82 -13.96 -16.76 15.98
CA PHE A 82 -14.42 -17.19 17.30
C PHE A 82 -15.26 -18.48 17.22
N ALA A 83 -16.30 -18.51 16.40
CA ALA A 83 -17.21 -19.65 16.33
C ALA A 83 -16.46 -20.91 15.88
N ARG A 84 -15.59 -20.75 14.88
CA ARG A 84 -14.73 -21.83 14.40
C ARG A 84 -13.76 -22.32 15.47
N PHE A 85 -13.13 -21.39 16.20
CA PHE A 85 -12.22 -21.71 17.30
C PHE A 85 -12.90 -22.53 18.39
N VAL A 86 -14.08 -22.09 18.87
CA VAL A 86 -14.87 -22.78 19.89
C VAL A 86 -15.19 -24.22 19.48
N ARG A 87 -15.59 -24.43 18.22
CA ARG A 87 -15.84 -25.77 17.69
C ARG A 87 -14.57 -26.61 17.58
N GLU A 88 -13.48 -26.06 17.07
CA GLU A 88 -12.22 -26.79 16.88
C GLU A 88 -11.52 -27.15 18.20
N LYS A 89 -11.70 -26.34 19.24
CA LYS A 89 -11.19 -26.61 20.59
C LYS A 89 -12.10 -27.54 21.41
N GLY A 90 -13.27 -27.90 20.88
CA GLY A 90 -14.25 -28.72 21.59
C GLY A 90 -14.88 -28.02 22.79
N LEU A 91 -14.90 -26.68 22.79
CA LEU A 91 -15.47 -25.87 23.86
C LEU A 91 -17.01 -25.85 23.82
N SER A 92 -17.60 -26.01 22.62
CA SER A 92 -19.03 -26.29 22.45
C SER A 92 -19.29 -27.14 21.21
N ALA A 93 -20.31 -27.99 21.30
CA ALA A 93 -20.82 -28.80 20.19
C ALA A 93 -22.08 -28.20 19.54
N GLN A 94 -22.60 -27.08 20.03
CA GLN A 94 -23.80 -26.44 19.51
C GLN A 94 -23.54 -25.82 18.13
N ASP A 95 -24.54 -25.90 17.25
CA ASP A 95 -24.52 -25.24 15.93
C ASP A 95 -24.91 -23.76 16.00
N VAL A 96 -25.59 -23.35 17.07
CA VAL A 96 -25.97 -21.96 17.32
C VAL A 96 -25.33 -21.52 18.64
N LEU A 97 -24.61 -20.40 18.62
CA LEU A 97 -23.96 -19.80 19.78
C LEU A 97 -24.45 -18.38 20.00
N ARG A 98 -24.86 -18.07 21.23
CA ARG A 98 -25.19 -16.71 21.69
C ARG A 98 -23.99 -16.14 22.43
N VAL A 99 -23.45 -15.04 21.93
CA VAL A 99 -22.12 -14.57 22.35
C VAL A 99 -22.19 -13.11 22.76
N GLN A 100 -21.70 -12.81 23.97
CA GLN A 100 -21.54 -11.44 24.43
C GLN A 100 -20.33 -10.80 23.74
N THR A 101 -20.56 -9.62 23.16
CA THR A 101 -19.54 -8.74 22.59
C THR A 101 -19.64 -7.37 23.25
N MET A 102 -18.74 -6.45 22.89
CA MET A 102 -18.79 -5.06 23.35
C MET A 102 -20.13 -4.36 23.05
N LYS A 103 -20.78 -4.66 21.90
CA LYS A 103 -22.05 -4.04 21.48
C LYS A 103 -23.31 -4.76 21.96
N GLY A 104 -23.17 -5.91 22.62
CA GLY A 104 -24.31 -6.73 23.04
C GLY A 104 -24.17 -8.18 22.59
N VAL A 105 -25.29 -8.88 22.59
CA VAL A 105 -25.34 -10.33 22.29
C VAL A 105 -25.59 -10.54 20.82
N ILE A 106 -24.72 -11.31 20.17
CA ILE A 106 -24.89 -11.75 18.78
C ILE A 106 -25.17 -13.25 18.72
N GLU A 107 -25.79 -13.69 17.62
CA GLU A 107 -26.04 -15.10 17.35
C GLU A 107 -25.21 -15.58 16.15
N LEU A 108 -24.50 -16.70 16.33
CA LEU A 108 -23.59 -17.27 15.35
C LEU A 108 -24.03 -18.69 15.00
N HIS A 109 -24.18 -18.96 13.71
CA HIS A 109 -24.64 -20.24 13.19
C HIS A 109 -23.50 -20.93 12.45
N LEU A 110 -22.98 -22.02 13.01
CA LEU A 110 -21.98 -22.85 12.36
C LEU A 110 -22.66 -23.76 11.34
N THR A 111 -22.18 -23.72 10.10
CA THR A 111 -22.70 -24.56 9.03
C THR A 111 -21.89 -25.86 8.90
N ARG A 112 -22.52 -26.91 8.37
CA ARG A 112 -21.88 -28.23 8.21
C ARG A 112 -20.66 -28.22 7.30
N ASP A 113 -20.61 -27.29 6.35
CA ASP A 113 -19.47 -27.09 5.44
C ASP A 113 -18.37 -26.19 6.04
N GLY A 114 -18.44 -25.90 7.34
CA GLY A 114 -17.38 -25.24 8.09
C GLY A 114 -17.37 -23.72 8.00
N ARG A 115 -18.33 -23.13 7.30
CA ARG A 115 -18.55 -21.67 7.31
C ARG A 115 -19.34 -21.25 8.55
N VAL A 116 -19.40 -19.95 8.77
CA VAL A 116 -20.14 -19.36 9.88
C VAL A 116 -21.03 -18.26 9.34
N THR A 117 -22.31 -18.32 9.71
CA THR A 117 -23.28 -17.26 9.47
C THR A 117 -23.39 -16.38 10.70
N VAL A 118 -23.29 -15.08 10.48
CA VAL A 118 -23.40 -14.04 11.49
C VAL A 118 -24.66 -13.24 11.19
N ASP A 119 -25.51 -13.04 12.19
CA ASP A 119 -26.58 -12.04 12.12
C ASP A 119 -25.95 -10.65 12.29
N MET A 120 -26.03 -9.83 11.24
CA MET A 120 -25.45 -8.48 11.17
C MET A 120 -26.44 -7.38 11.55
N GLY A 121 -27.64 -7.76 12.02
CA GLY A 121 -28.73 -6.86 12.33
C GLY A 121 -29.44 -6.31 11.08
N ALA A 122 -30.49 -5.53 11.32
CA ALA A 122 -31.24 -4.89 10.25
C ALA A 122 -30.48 -3.69 9.68
N PRO A 123 -30.56 -3.45 8.35
CA PRO A 123 -30.00 -2.25 7.75
C PRO A 123 -30.83 -1.01 8.11
N VAL A 124 -30.17 0.14 8.17
CA VAL A 124 -30.80 1.44 8.45
C VAL A 124 -30.75 2.30 7.18
N PHE A 125 -31.88 2.97 6.89
CA PHE A 125 -32.13 3.67 5.63
C PHE A 125 -32.39 5.16 5.80
N GLU A 126 -32.76 5.56 7.01
CA GLU A 126 -33.04 6.94 7.39
C GLU A 126 -31.75 7.76 7.32
N LEU A 127 -31.73 8.78 6.46
CA LEU A 127 -30.50 9.54 6.15
C LEU A 127 -29.85 10.17 7.38
N GLU A 128 -30.67 10.62 8.33
CA GLU A 128 -30.23 11.17 9.62
C GLU A 128 -29.50 10.13 10.49
N GLN A 129 -29.89 8.86 10.40
CA GLN A 129 -29.25 7.75 11.12
C GLN A 129 -28.07 7.15 10.33
N ILE A 130 -27.92 7.48 9.04
CA ILE A 130 -26.73 7.19 8.20
C ILE A 130 -25.69 8.33 8.28
N PRO A 131 -25.87 9.29 9.18
CA PRO A 131 -25.39 10.69 9.05
C PRO A 131 -25.02 11.14 7.63
N PHE A 132 -26.00 11.22 6.73
CA PHE A 132 -25.82 11.76 5.37
C PHE A 132 -26.69 13.01 5.16
N ASN A 133 -26.05 14.15 4.87
CA ASN A 133 -26.75 15.38 4.52
C ASN A 133 -27.12 15.36 3.03
N ALA A 134 -28.42 15.30 2.70
CA ALA A 134 -28.93 15.32 1.34
C ALA A 134 -29.37 16.71 0.81
N ASP A 135 -29.20 17.78 1.59
CA ASP A 135 -29.76 19.10 1.31
C ASP A 135 -29.31 19.65 -0.05
N GLY A 136 -30.26 19.96 -0.91
CA GLY A 136 -30.00 20.51 -2.25
C GLY A 136 -29.53 19.49 -3.29
N LEU A 137 -29.39 18.20 -2.95
CA LEU A 137 -29.12 17.14 -3.91
C LEU A 137 -30.43 16.68 -4.57
N GLN A 138 -30.36 16.36 -5.87
CA GLN A 138 -31.48 15.77 -6.61
C GLN A 138 -31.21 14.27 -6.79
N PRO A 139 -31.88 13.40 -6.01
CA PRO A 139 -31.67 11.96 -6.12
C PRO A 139 -32.29 11.40 -7.41
N HIS A 140 -31.70 10.33 -7.92
CA HIS A 140 -32.27 9.53 -8.99
C HIS A 140 -32.84 8.22 -8.41
N ALA A 141 -34.15 8.01 -8.56
CA ALA A 141 -34.79 6.79 -8.12
C ALA A 141 -34.47 5.61 -9.05
N THR A 142 -34.09 4.47 -8.48
CA THR A 142 -33.84 3.23 -9.20
C THR A 142 -34.32 2.07 -8.33
N GLY A 143 -35.25 1.27 -8.84
CA GLY A 143 -35.96 0.29 -8.04
C GLY A 143 -36.71 0.95 -6.88
N SER A 144 -36.47 0.47 -5.66
CA SER A 144 -37.02 1.00 -4.40
C SER A 144 -36.03 1.91 -3.64
N TRP A 145 -34.94 2.34 -4.28
CA TRP A 145 -33.89 3.14 -3.66
C TRP A 145 -33.40 4.32 -4.51
N LEU A 146 -32.47 5.08 -3.95
CA LEU A 146 -32.02 6.35 -4.50
C LEU A 146 -30.51 6.33 -4.73
N PHE A 147 -30.11 6.84 -5.89
CA PHE A 147 -28.76 7.30 -6.14
C PHE A 147 -28.65 8.80 -5.87
N TRP A 148 -27.69 9.18 -5.04
CA TRP A 148 -27.35 10.57 -4.75
C TRP A 148 -26.13 10.98 -5.58
N PRO A 149 -26.20 12.09 -6.32
CA PRO A 149 -25.05 12.62 -7.03
C PRO A 149 -24.14 13.38 -6.08
N LEU A 150 -22.88 12.98 -5.98
CA LEU A 150 -21.81 13.77 -5.37
C LEU A 150 -20.92 14.35 -6.46
N ALA A 151 -20.94 15.68 -6.60
CA ALA A 151 -20.01 16.40 -7.44
C ALA A 151 -18.80 16.83 -6.59
N PRO A 152 -17.57 16.71 -7.09
CA PRO A 152 -16.43 17.38 -6.47
C PRO A 152 -16.66 18.89 -6.49
N GLU A 153 -16.61 19.57 -5.35
CA GLU A 153 -16.87 21.02 -5.25
C GLU A 153 -15.92 21.85 -6.13
N GLU A 154 -14.72 21.32 -6.44
CA GLU A 154 -13.64 22.03 -7.14
C GLU A 154 -13.50 21.69 -8.64
N GLN A 155 -14.34 20.82 -9.22
CA GLN A 155 -14.20 20.41 -10.62
C GLN A 155 -15.50 20.57 -11.42
N ALA A 156 -15.76 21.79 -11.88
CA ALA A 156 -16.81 22.05 -12.85
C ALA A 156 -16.54 21.28 -14.16
N GLY A 157 -17.35 20.25 -14.44
CA GLY A 157 -17.30 19.47 -15.68
C GLY A 157 -17.00 17.97 -15.53
N THR A 158 -16.69 17.47 -14.33
CA THR A 158 -16.61 16.02 -14.08
C THR A 158 -17.99 15.42 -13.79
N ALA A 159 -18.21 14.19 -14.27
CA ALA A 159 -19.46 13.48 -14.02
C ALA A 159 -19.60 13.19 -12.51
N PRO A 160 -20.78 13.43 -11.90
CA PRO A 160 -20.96 13.21 -10.48
C PRO A 160 -20.86 11.72 -10.13
N ILE A 161 -20.22 11.42 -9.01
CA ILE A 161 -20.17 10.07 -8.45
C ILE A 161 -21.56 9.77 -7.88
N ARG A 162 -22.19 8.70 -8.37
CA ARG A 162 -23.51 8.29 -7.91
C ARG A 162 -23.36 7.27 -6.79
N ILE A 163 -23.92 7.59 -5.62
CA ILE A 163 -23.83 6.72 -4.45
C ILE A 163 -25.22 6.33 -3.94
N ALA A 164 -25.34 5.09 -3.48
CA ALA A 164 -26.45 4.62 -2.66
C ALA A 164 -25.96 4.52 -1.21
N VAL A 165 -26.66 5.18 -0.28
CA VAL A 165 -26.26 5.20 1.14
C VAL A 165 -27.06 4.18 1.94
N VAL A 166 -26.39 3.45 2.84
CA VAL A 166 -26.99 2.46 3.76
C VAL A 166 -26.15 2.45 5.04
N SER A 167 -26.75 2.20 6.20
CA SER A 167 -26.02 1.93 7.44
C SER A 167 -26.24 0.48 7.90
N MET A 168 -25.16 -0.16 8.34
CA MET A 168 -25.17 -1.46 9.03
C MET A 168 -24.77 -1.28 10.52
N GLY A 169 -25.11 -0.13 11.09
CA GLY A 169 -24.56 0.37 12.37
C GLY A 169 -23.34 1.28 12.19
N ASN A 170 -22.78 1.33 10.99
CA ASN A 170 -21.82 2.33 10.51
C ASN A 170 -22.18 2.76 9.08
N PRO A 171 -21.83 3.98 8.65
CA PRO A 171 -22.26 4.53 7.36
C PRO A 171 -21.49 3.91 6.17
N HIS A 172 -22.23 3.59 5.10
CA HIS A 172 -21.69 3.11 3.82
C HIS A 172 -22.26 3.88 2.64
N ALA A 173 -21.38 4.22 1.69
CA ALA A 173 -21.72 4.77 0.39
C ALA A 173 -21.32 3.75 -0.69
N VAL A 174 -22.28 3.21 -1.42
CA VAL A 174 -22.09 2.18 -2.44
C VAL A 174 -22.19 2.82 -3.83
N THR A 175 -21.13 2.72 -4.61
CA THR A 175 -21.08 3.15 -6.02
C THR A 175 -21.07 1.94 -6.95
N LEU A 176 -21.73 2.06 -8.10
CA LEU A 176 -21.67 1.05 -9.16
C LEU A 176 -20.48 1.34 -10.07
N VAL A 177 -19.75 0.29 -10.43
CA VAL A 177 -18.63 0.36 -11.38
C VAL A 177 -18.72 -0.76 -12.41
N ASP A 178 -18.24 -0.49 -13.62
CA ASP A 178 -18.21 -1.48 -14.70
C ASP A 178 -17.19 -2.59 -14.42
N ASP A 179 -16.03 -2.24 -13.88
CA ASP A 179 -14.97 -3.16 -13.47
C ASP A 179 -14.26 -2.66 -12.20
N VAL A 180 -14.24 -3.48 -11.16
CA VAL A 180 -13.56 -3.16 -9.90
C VAL A 180 -12.03 -3.08 -10.05
N ASP A 181 -11.45 -3.73 -11.05
CA ASP A 181 -10.00 -3.77 -11.23
C ASP A 181 -9.47 -2.46 -11.84
N THR A 182 -10.26 -1.83 -12.72
CA THR A 182 -9.90 -0.56 -13.39
C THR A 182 -10.60 0.66 -12.79
N ALA A 183 -11.55 0.47 -11.87
CA ALA A 183 -12.22 1.59 -11.21
C ALA A 183 -11.23 2.49 -10.46
N PRO A 184 -11.41 3.82 -10.48
CA PRO A 184 -10.57 4.79 -9.76
C PRO A 184 -10.91 4.79 -8.25
N VAL A 185 -10.73 3.63 -7.60
CA VAL A 185 -11.13 3.37 -6.21
C VAL A 185 -10.51 4.36 -5.25
N SER A 186 -9.20 4.58 -5.33
CA SER A 186 -8.49 5.49 -4.42
C SER A 186 -8.95 6.94 -4.58
N GLU A 187 -9.04 7.42 -5.82
CA GLU A 187 -9.43 8.82 -6.12
C GLU A 187 -10.88 9.10 -5.71
N GLN A 188 -11.81 8.24 -6.13
CA GLN A 188 -13.23 8.42 -5.81
C GLN A 188 -13.52 8.23 -4.33
N ALA A 189 -12.84 7.30 -3.64
CA ALA A 189 -13.04 7.11 -2.21
C ALA A 189 -12.62 8.35 -1.42
N VAL A 190 -11.48 8.97 -1.75
CA VAL A 190 -11.03 10.22 -1.11
C VAL A 190 -12.07 11.33 -1.30
N LEU A 191 -12.61 11.48 -2.52
CA LEU A 191 -13.65 12.47 -2.80
C LEU A 191 -14.93 12.25 -2.00
N VAL A 192 -15.39 11.00 -1.91
CA VAL A 192 -16.61 10.66 -1.16
C VAL A 192 -16.38 10.79 0.35
N GLN A 193 -15.25 10.33 0.88
CA GLN A 193 -14.90 10.41 2.30
C GLN A 193 -14.62 11.85 2.76
N GLY A 194 -14.04 12.68 1.89
CA GLY A 194 -13.77 14.10 2.16
C GLY A 194 -15.01 15.00 2.05
N SER A 195 -16.15 14.47 1.61
CA SER A 195 -17.36 15.27 1.46
C SER A 195 -17.93 15.69 2.82
N ALA A 196 -18.21 17.00 2.98
CA ALA A 196 -18.91 17.55 4.15
C ALA A 196 -20.32 16.95 4.36
N ARG A 197 -20.84 16.25 3.35
CA ARG A 197 -22.12 15.52 3.39
C ARG A 197 -22.09 14.32 4.34
N PHE A 198 -20.90 13.81 4.68
CA PHE A 198 -20.67 12.76 5.67
C PHE A 198 -19.92 13.31 6.88
N PRO A 199 -20.57 14.01 7.81
CA PRO A 199 -19.91 14.64 8.96
C PRO A 199 -19.18 13.65 9.87
N GLN A 200 -19.57 12.37 9.85
CA GLN A 200 -18.90 11.31 10.60
C GLN A 200 -17.95 10.49 9.73
N GLY A 201 -17.70 10.86 8.47
CA GLY A 201 -17.03 10.03 7.47
C GLY A 201 -17.83 8.79 7.06
N VAL A 202 -17.35 8.05 6.05
CA VAL A 202 -18.10 6.94 5.43
C VAL A 202 -17.19 5.85 4.89
N ASN A 203 -17.67 4.61 4.85
CA ASN A 203 -17.01 3.53 4.10
C ASN A 203 -17.50 3.54 2.66
N VAL A 204 -16.60 3.44 1.69
CA VAL A 204 -16.95 3.56 0.27
C VAL A 204 -16.80 2.20 -0.41
N GLY A 205 -17.91 1.63 -0.88
CA GLY A 205 -17.96 0.34 -1.56
C GLY A 205 -18.13 0.50 -3.07
N PHE A 206 -17.23 -0.11 -3.84
CA PHE A 206 -17.25 -0.12 -5.31
C PHE A 206 -17.76 -1.47 -5.80
N MET A 207 -19.02 -1.51 -6.20
CA MET A 207 -19.74 -2.73 -6.55
C MET A 207 -19.81 -2.92 -8.07
N GLN A 208 -19.25 -4.03 -8.55
CA GLN A 208 -19.47 -4.52 -9.90
C GLN A 208 -20.49 -5.66 -9.86
N VAL A 209 -21.62 -5.48 -10.53
CA VAL A 209 -22.65 -6.52 -10.65
C VAL A 209 -22.27 -7.48 -11.78
N GLN A 210 -21.99 -8.74 -11.44
CA GLN A 210 -21.72 -9.78 -12.46
C GLN A 210 -23.00 -10.52 -12.83
N SER A 211 -23.89 -10.73 -11.85
CA SER A 211 -25.23 -11.26 -12.03
C SER A 211 -26.11 -10.86 -10.84
N ARG A 212 -27.41 -11.18 -10.87
CA ARG A 212 -28.33 -10.91 -9.76
C ARG A 212 -27.93 -11.60 -8.44
N THR A 213 -27.09 -12.64 -8.50
CA THR A 213 -26.65 -13.42 -7.34
C THR A 213 -25.15 -13.36 -7.10
N HIS A 214 -24.39 -12.59 -7.90
CA HIS A 214 -22.92 -12.49 -7.78
C HIS A 214 -22.42 -11.07 -8.06
N ILE A 215 -21.61 -10.56 -7.14
CA ILE A 215 -20.94 -9.26 -7.28
C ILE A 215 -19.45 -9.37 -6.95
N ARG A 216 -18.65 -8.45 -7.51
CA ARG A 216 -17.30 -8.14 -7.01
C ARG A 216 -17.35 -6.83 -6.24
N LEU A 217 -16.59 -6.75 -5.16
CA LEU A 217 -16.61 -5.60 -4.27
C LEU A 217 -15.21 -5.24 -3.77
N ARG A 218 -14.86 -3.95 -3.89
CA ARG A 218 -13.72 -3.33 -3.20
C ARG A 218 -14.26 -2.29 -2.23
N VAL A 219 -13.66 -2.21 -1.04
CA VAL A 219 -14.13 -1.28 0.00
C VAL A 219 -12.95 -0.48 0.54
N VAL A 220 -13.12 0.83 0.59
CA VAL A 220 -12.24 1.75 1.30
C VAL A 220 -12.91 2.13 2.60
N GLU A 221 -12.35 1.65 3.72
CA GLU A 221 -12.89 1.85 5.04
C GLU A 221 -12.49 3.22 5.62
N ARG A 222 -13.41 3.80 6.38
CA ARG A 222 -13.21 5.10 7.04
C ARG A 222 -12.04 5.02 8.01
N GLY A 223 -11.02 5.85 7.80
CA GLY A 223 -9.86 5.94 8.69
C GLY A 223 -8.85 4.80 8.56
N VAL A 224 -9.03 3.88 7.61
CA VAL A 224 -8.13 2.72 7.39
C VAL A 224 -7.57 2.71 5.97
N GLY A 225 -8.40 2.97 4.96
CA GLY A 225 -8.03 2.81 3.55
C GLY A 225 -8.63 1.54 2.95
N GLU A 226 -8.10 1.08 1.81
CA GLU A 226 -8.64 -0.11 1.15
C GLU A 226 -8.33 -1.39 1.94
N THR A 227 -9.36 -2.18 2.28
CA THR A 227 -9.20 -3.44 3.02
C THR A 227 -9.44 -4.66 2.12
N LEU A 228 -8.87 -5.81 2.51
CA LEU A 228 -9.05 -7.07 1.78
C LEU A 228 -10.52 -7.53 1.80
N ALA A 229 -11.21 -7.35 2.92
CA ALA A 229 -12.61 -7.68 3.08
C ALA A 229 -13.27 -6.85 4.19
N CYS A 230 -14.35 -6.16 3.85
CA CYS A 230 -15.20 -5.45 4.81
C CYS A 230 -16.57 -6.15 4.90
N GLY A 231 -16.89 -6.75 6.04
CA GLY A 231 -18.15 -7.50 6.22
C GLY A 231 -19.39 -6.61 6.17
N THR A 232 -19.38 -5.49 6.90
CA THR A 232 -20.49 -4.51 6.87
C THR A 232 -20.60 -3.83 5.51
N GLY A 233 -19.48 -3.58 4.82
CA GLY A 233 -19.46 -3.07 3.45
C GLY A 233 -20.08 -4.05 2.45
N ALA A 234 -19.80 -5.35 2.58
CA ALA A 234 -20.46 -6.38 1.77
C ALA A 234 -21.97 -6.44 2.02
N CYS A 235 -22.39 -6.35 3.28
CA CYS A 235 -23.81 -6.28 3.66
C CYS A 235 -24.49 -5.06 3.04
N ALA A 236 -23.91 -3.87 3.20
CA ALA A 236 -24.43 -2.63 2.66
C ALA A 236 -24.53 -2.64 1.13
N ALA A 237 -23.52 -3.17 0.44
CA ALA A 237 -23.53 -3.29 -1.03
C ALA A 237 -24.66 -4.20 -1.53
N VAL A 238 -24.85 -5.36 -0.90
CA VAL A 238 -25.93 -6.29 -1.27
C VAL A 238 -27.30 -5.71 -0.94
N VAL A 239 -27.49 -5.13 0.24
CA VAL A 239 -28.74 -4.46 0.62
C VAL A 239 -29.08 -3.34 -0.37
N ALA A 240 -28.11 -2.47 -0.68
CA ALA A 240 -28.29 -1.41 -1.68
C ALA A 240 -28.66 -1.99 -3.05
N GLY A 241 -27.93 -3.02 -3.52
CA GLY A 241 -28.20 -3.67 -4.80
C GLY A 241 -29.56 -4.35 -4.89
N ILE A 242 -30.03 -5.00 -3.81
CA ILE A 242 -31.38 -5.57 -3.73
C ILE A 242 -32.42 -4.45 -3.85
N ARG A 243 -32.28 -3.37 -3.07
CA ARG A 243 -33.26 -2.27 -3.10
C ARG A 243 -33.25 -1.52 -4.42
N LEU A 244 -32.10 -1.40 -5.08
CA LEU A 244 -31.97 -0.85 -6.43
C LEU A 244 -32.57 -1.76 -7.52
N GLY A 245 -33.03 -2.98 -7.17
CA GLY A 245 -33.60 -3.95 -8.10
C GLY A 245 -32.55 -4.74 -8.91
N LEU A 246 -31.28 -4.62 -8.55
CA LEU A 246 -30.15 -5.21 -9.28
C LEU A 246 -29.84 -6.64 -8.83
N LEU A 247 -30.12 -6.96 -7.57
CA LEU A 247 -29.75 -8.22 -6.93
C LEU A 247 -30.96 -8.96 -6.34
N ASP A 248 -30.80 -10.27 -6.16
CA ASP A 248 -31.75 -11.15 -5.48
C ASP A 248 -31.43 -11.25 -3.97
N ALA A 249 -32.31 -11.90 -3.19
CA ALA A 249 -32.22 -11.97 -1.73
C ALA A 249 -30.96 -12.68 -1.18
N SER A 250 -30.25 -13.50 -1.98
CA SER A 250 -28.99 -14.13 -1.58
C SER A 250 -27.92 -13.96 -2.65
N VAL A 251 -26.81 -13.33 -2.26
CA VAL A 251 -25.76 -12.88 -3.17
C VAL A 251 -24.40 -13.33 -2.68
N ALA A 252 -23.60 -13.87 -3.59
CA ALA A 252 -22.19 -14.13 -3.36
C ALA A 252 -21.37 -12.86 -3.68
N VAL A 253 -20.55 -12.43 -2.72
CA VAL A 253 -19.73 -11.22 -2.78
C VAL A 253 -18.27 -11.62 -2.82
N GLN A 254 -17.63 -11.44 -3.97
CA GLN A 254 -16.20 -11.65 -4.14
C GLN A 254 -15.46 -10.38 -3.70
N THR A 255 -14.80 -10.43 -2.55
CA THR A 255 -13.85 -9.40 -2.11
C THR A 255 -12.43 -9.81 -2.50
N ARG A 256 -11.44 -8.95 -2.22
CA ARG A 256 -10.01 -9.31 -2.41
C ARG A 256 -9.56 -10.42 -1.46
N GLY A 257 -10.14 -10.46 -0.26
CA GLY A 257 -9.81 -11.41 0.80
C GLY A 257 -10.59 -12.73 0.75
N GLY A 258 -11.65 -12.82 -0.04
CA GLY A 258 -12.36 -14.09 -0.28
C GLY A 258 -13.83 -13.92 -0.63
N LEU A 259 -14.54 -15.05 -0.68
CA LEU A 259 -15.96 -15.09 -0.99
C LEU A 259 -16.81 -15.02 0.29
N LEU A 260 -17.73 -14.07 0.33
CA LEU A 260 -18.79 -13.98 1.33
C LEU A 260 -20.14 -14.28 0.67
N ARG A 261 -21.11 -14.74 1.45
CA ARG A 261 -22.51 -14.84 1.03
C ARG A 261 -23.35 -13.98 1.94
N ILE A 262 -24.09 -13.05 1.36
CA ILE A 262 -25.01 -12.17 2.07
C ILE A 262 -26.44 -12.59 1.71
N ALA A 263 -27.30 -12.72 2.72
CA ALA A 263 -28.71 -12.97 2.54
C ALA A 263 -29.54 -11.91 3.28
N TRP A 264 -30.56 -11.38 2.62
CA TRP A 264 -31.48 -10.40 3.19
C TRP A 264 -32.84 -10.46 2.49
N ASP A 265 -33.91 -10.67 3.28
CA ASP A 265 -35.28 -10.83 2.79
C ASP A 265 -36.04 -9.49 2.66
N GLY A 266 -35.36 -8.36 2.82
CA GLY A 266 -35.93 -7.03 2.68
C GLY A 266 -36.53 -6.45 3.97
N GLY A 267 -37.00 -5.20 3.88
CA GLY A 267 -37.65 -4.49 4.98
C GLY A 267 -36.75 -4.32 6.20
N THR A 268 -37.25 -4.71 7.37
CA THR A 268 -36.53 -4.63 8.65
C THR A 268 -35.90 -5.97 9.06
N ALA A 269 -35.84 -6.94 8.14
CA ALA A 269 -35.20 -8.23 8.41
C ALA A 269 -33.69 -8.03 8.65
N SER A 270 -33.11 -8.86 9.51
CA SER A 270 -31.67 -8.93 9.69
C SER A 270 -30.95 -9.34 8.42
N VAL A 271 -29.76 -8.78 8.19
CA VAL A 271 -28.84 -9.23 7.15
C VAL A 271 -28.00 -10.37 7.69
N LEU A 272 -28.00 -11.51 7.00
CA LEU A 272 -27.20 -12.67 7.37
C LEU A 272 -25.94 -12.72 6.51
N MET A 273 -24.77 -12.73 7.14
CA MET A 273 -23.49 -12.83 6.46
C MET A 273 -22.84 -14.19 6.75
N THR A 274 -22.69 -15.01 5.72
CA THR A 274 -21.95 -16.26 5.77
C THR A 274 -20.56 -16.10 5.16
N GLY A 275 -19.52 -16.55 5.86
CA GLY A 275 -18.16 -16.50 5.35
C GLY A 275 -17.27 -17.61 5.89
N PRO A 276 -16.08 -17.80 5.30
CA PRO A 276 -15.09 -18.72 5.83
C PRO A 276 -14.42 -18.15 7.09
N ALA A 277 -13.89 -19.06 7.90
CA ALA A 277 -12.88 -18.80 8.92
C ALA A 277 -11.91 -19.99 8.94
N THR A 278 -10.62 -19.70 8.95
CA THR A 278 -9.58 -20.73 8.76
C THR A 278 -8.51 -20.59 9.83
N THR A 279 -8.18 -21.69 10.49
CA THR A 279 -6.97 -21.81 11.31
C THR A 279 -5.76 -21.88 10.39
N VAL A 280 -4.83 -20.93 10.55
CA VAL A 280 -3.58 -20.87 9.79
C VAL A 280 -2.52 -21.74 10.46
N PHE A 281 -2.25 -21.50 11.74
CA PHE A 281 -1.34 -22.31 12.55
C PHE A 281 -1.67 -22.19 14.04
N ARG A 282 -1.05 -23.05 14.85
CA ARG A 282 -1.12 -23.01 16.32
C ARG A 282 0.30 -22.90 16.86
N GLY A 283 0.48 -22.18 17.96
CA GLY A 283 1.79 -21.96 18.53
C GLY A 283 1.73 -21.59 20.00
N GLU A 284 2.92 -21.44 20.58
CA GLU A 284 3.13 -20.86 21.90
C GLU A 284 4.15 -19.73 21.78
N ILE A 285 3.99 -18.69 22.59
CA ILE A 285 4.90 -17.55 22.60
C ILE A 285 5.24 -17.15 24.04
N ASP A 286 6.50 -16.82 24.27
CA ASP A 286 6.96 -16.20 25.50
C ASP A 286 6.69 -14.68 25.42
N ILE A 287 5.73 -14.22 26.20
CA ILE A 287 5.45 -12.79 26.35
C ILE A 287 6.48 -12.19 27.31
N PRO A 288 7.23 -11.16 26.89
CA PRO A 288 8.18 -10.46 27.77
C PRO A 288 7.44 -9.69 28.86
N ASP A 289 8.08 -9.50 30.01
CA ASP A 289 7.56 -8.58 31.03
C ASP A 289 7.79 -7.14 30.54
N ILE A 290 6.75 -6.55 29.96
CA ILE A 290 6.78 -5.17 29.48
C ILE A 290 6.16 -4.29 30.57
N PRO A 291 6.91 -3.35 31.19
CA PRO A 291 6.29 -2.39 32.10
C PRO A 291 5.26 -1.55 31.33
N ASP A 292 4.08 -1.32 31.92
CA ASP A 292 3.10 -0.39 31.39
C ASP A 292 3.71 1.02 31.42
N ILE A 293 4.27 1.46 30.29
CA ILE A 293 4.69 2.84 30.10
C ILE A 293 3.40 3.60 29.69
N PRO A 294 2.86 4.50 30.51
CA PRO A 294 1.78 5.38 30.06
C PRO A 294 2.30 6.21 28.88
N ASP A 295 1.45 6.54 27.90
CA ASP A 295 1.84 7.27 26.69
C ASP A 295 2.69 8.52 27.04
N ILE A 296 3.98 8.50 26.69
CA ILE A 296 4.90 9.65 26.83
C ILE A 296 5.18 10.20 25.41
N PRO A 297 5.04 11.52 25.18
CA PRO A 297 5.37 12.14 23.90
C PRO A 297 6.89 12.12 23.64
N ASP A 298 7.26 12.02 22.36
CA ASP A 298 8.62 12.09 21.80
C ASP A 298 9.58 13.00 22.57
N PHE A 299 10.66 12.45 23.14
CA PHE A 299 11.93 13.16 23.29
C PHE A 299 13.14 12.21 23.29
N LEU A 300 14.21 12.72 22.67
CA LEU A 300 15.50 12.13 22.34
C LEU A 300 16.45 11.94 23.55
N THR A 301 17.37 10.97 23.36
CA THR A 301 18.77 10.86 23.86
C THR A 301 19.05 10.73 25.37
N GLU A 302 19.71 9.64 25.79
CA GLU A 302 21.15 9.58 26.18
C GLU A 302 21.57 8.20 26.76
N GLU A 303 22.88 7.95 26.70
CA GLU A 303 23.63 6.70 26.95
C GLU A 303 23.74 6.26 28.43
N ALA A 304 23.96 4.96 28.68
CA ALA A 304 24.74 4.49 29.85
C ALA A 304 25.25 3.02 29.75
N ASN A 305 26.58 2.89 29.79
CA ASN A 305 27.49 1.84 30.32
C ASN A 305 27.01 0.41 30.66
N GLU A 306 27.76 -0.58 30.14
CA GLU A 306 27.83 -1.97 30.61
C GLU A 306 28.99 -2.22 31.61
N PRO A 307 28.88 -3.24 32.49
CA PRO A 307 30.04 -3.90 33.08
C PRO A 307 30.18 -5.37 32.63
N THR A 308 31.41 -5.72 32.28
CA THR A 308 31.96 -7.06 31.99
C THR A 308 31.82 -8.06 33.13
N MET A 309 31.40 -9.30 32.81
CA MET A 309 31.56 -10.50 33.65
C MET A 309 32.42 -11.54 32.90
N THR A 310 33.50 -11.97 33.56
CA THR A 310 34.45 -12.98 33.10
C THR A 310 33.90 -14.40 33.34
N THR A 311 34.13 -15.31 32.39
CA THR A 311 33.91 -16.75 32.58
C THR A 311 35.20 -17.50 32.32
N SER A 312 35.58 -18.31 33.32
CA SER A 312 36.74 -19.19 33.34
C SER A 312 36.47 -20.47 32.54
N THR A 313 37.42 -20.84 31.67
CA THR A 313 37.42 -22.09 30.92
C THR A 313 38.12 -23.20 31.71
N ASN A 314 37.52 -24.39 31.72
CA ASN A 314 38.14 -25.61 32.21
C ASN A 314 38.51 -26.50 31.02
N SER A 315 39.73 -27.04 31.03
CA SER A 315 40.36 -27.79 29.94
C SER A 315 40.37 -29.29 30.23
N ALA A 316 40.23 -30.14 29.20
CA ALA A 316 40.89 -31.45 29.11
C ALA A 316 40.69 -32.17 27.76
N LEU A 317 41.82 -32.59 27.15
CA LEU A 317 42.13 -33.83 26.36
C LEU A 317 42.50 -33.70 24.85
N GLY A 318 43.80 -33.91 24.57
CA GLY A 318 44.31 -34.97 23.67
C GLY A 318 44.42 -34.74 22.15
N ASN A 319 45.56 -34.20 21.70
CA ASN A 319 46.07 -34.02 20.32
C ASN A 319 45.31 -32.98 19.45
N PRO A 320 45.95 -31.89 18.97
CA PRO A 320 45.22 -30.83 18.27
C PRO A 320 45.03 -31.20 16.80
N PHE A 321 43.81 -31.59 16.43
CA PHE A 321 43.38 -31.44 15.03
C PHE A 321 43.53 -29.96 14.67
N THR A 322 44.17 -29.66 13.53
CA THR A 322 44.27 -28.27 13.06
C THR A 322 42.97 -27.85 12.37
N GLU A 323 42.71 -26.54 12.26
CA GLU A 323 41.52 -26.03 11.56
C GLU A 323 41.49 -26.49 10.09
N ASP A 324 42.66 -26.56 9.45
CA ASP A 324 42.83 -27.04 8.09
C ASP A 324 42.47 -28.53 7.96
N ASP A 325 42.86 -29.37 8.93
CA ASP A 325 42.48 -30.80 8.94
C ASP A 325 40.96 -30.99 9.02
N ILE A 326 40.27 -30.12 9.77
CA ILE A 326 38.80 -30.15 9.92
C ILE A 326 38.13 -29.69 8.62
N ALA A 327 38.63 -28.60 8.02
CA ALA A 327 38.11 -28.08 6.76
C ALA A 327 38.24 -29.11 5.62
N ASP A 328 39.41 -29.74 5.50
CA ASP A 328 39.67 -30.77 4.50
C ASP A 328 38.80 -32.01 4.73
N TYR A 329 38.64 -32.44 5.99
CA TYR A 329 37.78 -33.57 6.33
C TYR A 329 36.30 -33.32 5.98
N LEU A 330 35.77 -32.12 6.24
CA LEU A 330 34.40 -31.74 5.89
C LEU A 330 34.20 -31.63 4.37
N ALA A 331 35.20 -31.13 3.64
CA ALA A 331 35.15 -31.06 2.17
C ALA A 331 35.15 -32.45 1.52
N LEU A 332 35.91 -33.40 2.08
CA LEU A 332 35.98 -34.79 1.63
C LEU A 332 34.75 -35.62 2.04
N ASN A 333 33.91 -35.14 2.95
CA ASN A 333 32.75 -35.84 3.48
C ASN A 333 31.48 -34.94 3.48
N PRO A 334 30.89 -34.63 2.31
CA PRO A 334 29.76 -33.68 2.21
C PRO A 334 28.50 -34.13 2.98
N ASP A 335 28.33 -35.44 3.17
CA ASP A 335 27.19 -36.02 3.90
C ASP A 335 27.38 -36.00 5.43
N PHE A 336 28.50 -35.45 5.92
CA PHE A 336 28.85 -35.44 7.34
C PHE A 336 27.73 -34.82 8.20
N PHE A 337 27.19 -33.67 7.79
CA PHE A 337 26.11 -33.00 8.53
C PHE A 337 24.74 -33.68 8.39
N LEU A 338 24.55 -34.55 7.40
CA LEU A 338 23.36 -35.40 7.32
C LEU A 338 23.43 -36.54 8.35
N ARG A 339 24.62 -37.16 8.50
CA ARG A 339 24.86 -38.23 9.48
C ARG A 339 24.96 -37.73 10.92
N HIS A 340 25.39 -36.48 11.10
CA HIS A 340 25.54 -35.83 12.39
C HIS A 340 24.66 -34.57 12.47
N ALA A 341 23.37 -34.70 12.14
CA ALA A 341 22.43 -33.58 12.14
C ALA A 341 22.30 -32.89 13.51
N GLU A 342 22.49 -33.63 14.60
CA GLU A 342 22.52 -33.09 15.97
C GLU A 342 23.67 -32.08 16.18
N LEU A 343 24.75 -32.21 15.40
CA LEU A 343 25.91 -31.33 15.46
C LEU A 343 25.58 -29.94 14.88
N LEU A 344 24.61 -29.82 13.96
CA LEU A 344 24.11 -28.54 13.47
C LEU A 344 23.38 -27.74 14.55
N ALA A 345 22.79 -28.42 15.53
CA ALA A 345 22.10 -27.79 16.66
C ALA A 345 23.08 -27.35 17.77
N SER A 346 24.28 -27.96 17.82
CA SER A 346 25.30 -27.67 18.83
C SER A 346 26.43 -26.76 18.33
N VAL A 347 26.65 -26.68 17.02
CA VAL A 347 27.63 -25.75 16.43
C VAL A 347 27.10 -24.33 16.53
N GLN A 348 27.79 -23.56 17.37
CA GLN A 348 27.53 -22.15 17.55
C GLN A 348 28.64 -21.33 16.88
N LEU A 349 28.24 -20.34 16.08
CA LEU A 349 29.13 -19.38 15.44
C LEU A 349 28.96 -18.02 16.11
N THR A 350 30.06 -17.29 16.29
CA THR A 350 29.99 -15.93 16.83
C THR A 350 29.37 -14.99 15.80
N SER A 351 28.20 -14.41 16.11
CA SER A 351 27.58 -13.39 15.27
C SER A 351 28.48 -12.15 15.16
N PRO A 352 28.69 -11.56 13.96
CA PRO A 352 29.53 -10.36 13.81
C PRO A 352 28.88 -9.13 14.44
N TYR A 353 27.56 -9.17 14.66
CA TYR A 353 26.77 -8.02 15.11
C TYR A 353 26.52 -8.01 16.62
N SER A 354 26.38 -9.18 17.24
CA SER A 354 26.08 -9.28 18.69
C SER A 354 27.23 -9.83 19.53
N HIS A 355 28.36 -10.23 18.91
CA HIS A 355 29.45 -10.96 19.55
C HIS A 355 29.02 -12.21 20.35
N ARG A 356 27.78 -12.66 20.16
CA ARG A 356 27.16 -13.79 20.84
C ARG A 356 27.19 -15.02 19.95
N THR A 357 27.38 -16.19 20.55
CA THR A 357 27.37 -17.47 19.85
C THR A 357 25.94 -17.85 19.47
N VAL A 358 25.66 -17.97 18.17
CA VAL A 358 24.35 -18.30 17.57
C VAL A 358 24.46 -19.61 16.79
N GLY A 359 23.39 -20.39 16.72
CA GLY A 359 23.41 -21.67 15.99
C GLY A 359 23.63 -21.48 14.48
N LEU A 360 24.24 -22.44 13.78
CA LEU A 360 24.43 -22.34 12.32
C LEU A 360 23.11 -22.16 11.56
N GLN A 361 22.03 -22.82 12.01
CA GLN A 361 20.69 -22.66 11.44
C GLN A 361 20.10 -21.26 11.68
N GLU A 362 20.36 -20.69 12.86
CA GLU A 362 19.97 -19.33 13.22
C GLU A 362 20.70 -18.32 12.33
N ARG A 363 22.01 -18.50 12.14
CA ARG A 363 22.85 -17.71 11.22
C ARG A 363 22.34 -17.78 9.77
N GLN A 364 21.98 -18.96 9.28
CA GLN A 364 21.47 -19.14 7.91
C GLN A 364 20.09 -18.50 7.75
N ALA A 365 19.23 -18.58 8.76
CA ALA A 365 17.95 -17.89 8.80
C ALA A 365 18.13 -16.36 8.86
N GLU A 366 19.08 -15.84 9.64
CA GLU A 366 19.44 -14.42 9.69
C GLU A 366 19.90 -13.91 8.32
N LEU A 367 20.81 -14.60 7.64
CA LEU A 367 21.28 -14.22 6.30
C LEU A 367 20.15 -14.22 5.26
N LEU A 368 19.26 -15.22 5.31
CA LEU A 368 18.09 -15.26 4.44
C LEU A 368 17.10 -14.13 4.77
N ARG A 369 16.91 -13.80 6.05
CA ARG A 369 16.07 -12.67 6.50
C ARG A 369 16.63 -11.33 6.03
N GLU A 370 17.94 -11.11 6.14
CA GLU A 370 18.60 -9.91 5.61
C GLU A 370 18.41 -9.80 4.09
N LYS A 371 18.57 -10.92 3.38
CA LYS A 371 18.36 -10.97 1.93
C LYS A 371 16.91 -10.69 1.55
N ILE A 372 15.94 -11.23 2.28
CA ILE A 372 14.51 -10.94 2.08
C ILE A 372 14.21 -9.47 2.36
N LYS A 373 14.70 -8.92 3.47
CA LYS A 373 14.55 -7.49 3.80
C LYS A 373 15.12 -6.58 2.72
N SER A 374 16.30 -6.93 2.19
CA SER A 374 16.91 -6.20 1.07
C SER A 374 16.06 -6.27 -0.20
N LEU A 375 15.47 -7.43 -0.50
CA LEU A 375 14.58 -7.60 -1.66
C LEU A 375 13.26 -6.84 -1.49
N GLU A 376 12.65 -6.87 -0.31
CA GLU A 376 11.42 -6.13 -0.01
C GLU A 376 11.63 -4.62 -0.13
N HIS A 377 12.75 -4.10 0.39
CA HIS A 377 13.11 -2.70 0.22
C HIS A 377 13.24 -2.32 -1.27
N ARG A 378 13.88 -3.18 -2.07
CA ARG A 378 13.99 -2.98 -3.53
C ARG A 378 12.64 -3.02 -4.24
N VAL A 379 11.70 -3.86 -3.81
CA VAL A 379 10.34 -3.90 -4.37
C VAL A 379 9.58 -2.61 -4.03
N MET A 380 9.67 -2.13 -2.78
CA MET A 380 9.04 -0.86 -2.38
C MET A 380 9.61 0.32 -3.18
N GLU A 381 10.93 0.38 -3.37
CA GLU A 381 11.56 1.40 -4.22
C GLU A 381 11.07 1.30 -5.67
N MET A 382 10.93 0.08 -6.21
CA MET A 382 10.43 -0.11 -7.57
C MET A 382 8.99 0.35 -7.74
N VAL A 383 8.10 0.06 -6.77
CA VAL A 383 6.71 0.52 -6.78
C VAL A 383 6.64 2.04 -6.70
N ARG A 384 7.45 2.65 -5.81
CA ARG A 384 7.54 4.11 -5.70
C ARG A 384 8.02 4.74 -7.01
N ASN A 385 9.12 4.25 -7.57
CA ASN A 385 9.64 4.73 -8.86
C ASN A 385 8.62 4.53 -9.99
N GLY A 386 7.85 3.43 -9.96
CA GLY A 386 6.75 3.20 -10.89
C GLY A 386 5.65 4.27 -10.79
N SER A 387 5.23 4.61 -9.57
CA SER A 387 4.26 5.69 -9.33
C SER A 387 4.79 7.05 -9.81
N ASP A 388 6.04 7.38 -9.50
CA ASP A 388 6.68 8.63 -9.91
C ASP A 388 6.77 8.74 -11.45
N ASN A 389 7.08 7.62 -12.13
CA ASN A 389 7.11 7.54 -13.59
C ASN A 389 5.73 7.77 -14.22
N VAL A 390 4.65 7.26 -13.62
CA VAL A 390 3.28 7.54 -14.08
C VAL A 390 2.98 9.03 -13.99
N ILE A 391 3.31 9.67 -12.86
CA ILE A 391 3.14 11.12 -12.67
C ILE A 391 3.94 11.92 -13.71
N LEU A 392 5.19 11.53 -13.98
CA LEU A 392 6.02 12.17 -15.01
C LEU A 392 5.44 12.02 -16.41
N SER A 393 4.88 10.85 -16.73
CA SER A 393 4.20 10.60 -18.01
C SER A 393 3.01 11.53 -18.20
N ASP A 394 2.17 11.71 -17.17
CA ASP A 394 1.03 12.62 -17.21
C ASP A 394 1.44 14.09 -17.34
N LYS A 395 2.55 14.48 -16.71
CA LYS A 395 3.15 15.82 -16.88
C LYS A 395 3.61 16.04 -18.33
N ILE A 396 4.28 15.06 -18.94
CA ILE A 396 4.68 15.12 -20.36
C ILE A 396 3.46 15.28 -21.25
N LEU A 397 2.40 14.48 -21.04
CA LEU A 397 1.21 14.54 -21.89
C LEU A 397 0.50 15.90 -21.80
N ARG A 398 0.35 16.43 -20.58
CA ARG A 398 -0.24 17.76 -20.37
C ARG A 398 0.58 18.86 -21.03
N TRP A 399 1.91 18.79 -20.92
CA TRP A 399 2.80 19.75 -21.54
C TRP A 399 2.83 19.63 -23.08
N ALA A 400 2.84 18.41 -23.62
CA ALA A 400 2.71 18.18 -25.07
C ALA A 400 1.43 18.82 -25.62
N ARG A 401 0.31 18.70 -24.90
CA ARG A 401 -0.94 19.38 -25.25
C ARG A 401 -0.79 20.90 -25.27
N SER A 402 -0.09 21.52 -24.31
CA SER A 402 0.12 22.97 -24.34
C SER A 402 0.95 23.41 -25.55
N LEU A 403 1.94 22.62 -25.96
CA LEU A 403 2.74 22.92 -27.15
C LEU A 403 1.93 22.85 -28.45
N LEU A 404 0.98 21.93 -28.54
CA LEU A 404 0.10 21.77 -29.71
C LEU A 404 -0.89 22.93 -29.88
N VAL A 405 -1.33 23.53 -28.78
CA VAL A 405 -2.26 24.67 -28.80
C VAL A 405 -1.51 26.01 -29.01
N HIS A 406 -0.20 26.03 -28.75
CA HIS A 406 0.63 27.23 -28.95
C HIS A 406 0.82 27.54 -30.43
N SER A 407 0.26 28.67 -30.87
CA SER A 407 0.18 29.07 -32.28
C SER A 407 1.26 30.06 -32.73
N ASP A 408 1.78 30.88 -31.81
CA ASP A 408 2.82 31.87 -32.13
C ASP A 408 4.23 31.24 -32.06
N LEU A 409 4.90 31.20 -33.20
CA LEU A 409 6.21 30.61 -33.36
C LEU A 409 7.34 31.48 -32.79
N HIS A 410 7.16 32.80 -32.65
CA HIS A 410 8.19 33.67 -32.07
C HIS A 410 8.35 33.47 -30.55
N THR A 411 7.25 33.19 -29.85
CA THR A 411 7.23 32.94 -28.40
C THR A 411 7.39 31.47 -28.04
N LEU A 412 7.35 30.56 -29.01
CA LEU A 412 7.42 29.12 -28.78
C LEU A 412 8.65 28.67 -27.99
N PRO A 413 9.90 29.11 -28.27
CA PRO A 413 11.05 28.69 -27.49
C PRO A 413 10.93 29.06 -26.01
N THR A 414 10.47 30.28 -25.70
CA THR A 414 10.27 30.74 -24.32
C THR A 414 9.14 29.96 -23.63
N ALA A 415 8.04 29.69 -24.33
CA ALA A 415 6.94 28.86 -23.80
C ALA A 415 7.38 27.42 -23.49
N ILE A 416 8.32 26.86 -24.27
CA ILE A 416 8.94 25.56 -23.99
C ILE A 416 9.78 25.64 -22.71
N GLU A 417 10.65 26.65 -22.58
CA GLU A 417 11.51 26.84 -21.40
C GLU A 417 10.68 26.99 -20.12
N GLU A 418 9.69 27.89 -20.14
CA GLU A 418 8.78 28.14 -19.01
C GLU A 418 7.91 26.92 -18.68
N GLY A 419 7.39 26.24 -19.71
CA GLY A 419 6.58 25.04 -19.55
C GLY A 419 7.35 23.91 -18.87
N ILE A 420 8.62 23.70 -19.26
CA ILE A 420 9.47 22.70 -18.61
C ILE A 420 9.78 23.10 -17.17
N ALA A 421 10.17 24.36 -16.96
CA ALA A 421 10.48 24.90 -15.63
C ALA A 421 9.30 24.70 -14.66
N HIS A 422 8.08 25.00 -15.10
CA HIS A 422 6.89 24.91 -14.27
C HIS A 422 6.42 23.46 -14.05
N GLN A 423 6.23 22.68 -15.13
CA GLN A 423 5.63 21.34 -15.04
C GLN A 423 6.56 20.32 -14.34
N PHE A 424 7.85 20.42 -14.60
CA PHE A 424 8.88 19.52 -14.05
C PHE A 424 9.67 20.15 -12.90
N THR A 425 9.28 21.36 -12.48
CA THR A 425 9.87 22.07 -11.34
C THR A 425 11.38 22.25 -11.50
N VAL A 426 11.84 22.48 -12.74
CA VAL A 426 13.26 22.62 -13.08
C VAL A 426 13.69 24.06 -12.78
N PRO A 427 14.73 24.30 -11.97
CA PRO A 427 15.09 25.64 -11.51
C PRO A 427 15.53 26.56 -12.65
N GLN A 428 16.29 26.02 -13.61
CA GLN A 428 16.76 26.78 -14.76
C GLN A 428 16.64 25.92 -16.02
N VAL A 429 16.06 26.51 -17.06
CA VAL A 429 15.91 25.91 -18.38
C VAL A 429 16.41 26.90 -19.41
N GLY A 430 17.13 26.42 -20.41
CA GLY A 430 17.56 27.23 -21.54
C GLY A 430 17.77 26.37 -22.77
N MET A 431 17.67 26.95 -23.96
CA MET A 431 18.00 26.25 -25.19
C MET A 431 18.74 27.13 -26.20
N ARG A 432 19.44 26.46 -27.12
CA ARG A 432 19.91 27.07 -28.36
C ARG A 432 19.58 26.22 -29.57
N LEU A 433 19.23 26.87 -30.66
CA LEU A 433 18.80 26.31 -31.94
C LEU A 433 19.65 26.91 -33.05
N TRP A 434 20.06 26.10 -34.02
CA TRP A 434 20.83 26.52 -35.18
C TRP A 434 20.24 25.98 -36.49
N GLY A 435 20.47 26.71 -37.58
CA GLY A 435 19.89 26.40 -38.89
C GLY A 435 18.38 26.69 -38.96
N MET A 436 17.91 27.72 -38.25
CA MET A 436 16.52 28.19 -38.28
C MET A 436 16.31 29.19 -39.42
N ALA A 437 15.07 29.36 -39.88
CA ALA A 437 14.70 30.33 -40.90
C ALA A 437 15.04 31.77 -40.47
N ALA A 438 15.42 32.62 -41.43
CA ALA A 438 15.86 33.99 -41.17
C ALA A 438 14.80 34.86 -40.44
N ALA A 439 13.51 34.52 -40.58
CA ALA A 439 12.41 35.18 -39.88
C ALA A 439 12.48 35.05 -38.35
N TYR A 440 13.18 34.04 -37.85
CA TYR A 440 13.36 33.76 -36.42
C TYR A 440 14.76 34.15 -35.91
N ALA A 441 15.57 34.81 -36.75
CA ALA A 441 16.87 35.33 -36.32
C ALA A 441 16.69 36.40 -35.23
N GLY A 442 17.53 36.35 -34.19
CA GLY A 442 17.52 37.32 -33.09
C GLY A 442 16.70 36.91 -31.87
N LEU A 443 15.98 35.77 -31.90
CA LEU A 443 15.41 35.18 -30.69
C LEU A 443 16.53 34.77 -29.72
N GLY A 444 16.25 34.78 -28.42
CA GLY A 444 17.19 34.30 -27.39
C GLY A 444 17.69 32.88 -27.70
N ALA A 445 16.78 32.01 -28.15
CA ALA A 445 17.07 30.64 -28.54
C ALA A 445 17.88 30.49 -29.85
N THR A 446 17.97 31.52 -30.71
CA THR A 446 18.69 31.43 -32.01
C THR A 446 20.01 32.21 -32.01
N ARG A 447 20.50 32.63 -30.84
CA ARG A 447 21.81 33.27 -30.72
C ARG A 447 22.91 32.31 -31.19
N GLU A 448 24.00 32.87 -31.71
CA GLU A 448 25.13 32.08 -32.19
C GLU A 448 25.70 31.19 -31.08
N VAL A 449 26.02 29.96 -31.47
CA VAL A 449 26.64 28.91 -30.65
C VAL A 449 27.95 28.52 -31.31
N SER A 450 28.99 28.28 -30.52
CA SER A 450 30.30 27.86 -31.02
C SER A 450 30.23 26.57 -31.84
N GLU A 451 31.21 26.38 -32.73
CA GLU A 451 31.30 25.14 -33.51
C GLU A 451 31.51 23.91 -32.61
N ASP A 452 32.32 24.06 -31.56
CA ASP A 452 32.57 23.01 -30.56
C ASP A 452 31.29 22.57 -29.85
N ALA A 453 30.43 23.50 -29.44
CA ALA A 453 29.16 23.17 -28.80
C ALA A 453 28.18 22.46 -29.76
N ARG A 454 28.21 22.79 -31.06
CA ARG A 454 27.38 22.08 -32.08
C ARG A 454 27.89 20.66 -32.34
N ILE A 455 29.21 20.49 -32.42
CA ILE A 455 29.85 19.17 -32.56
C ILE A 455 29.55 18.32 -31.33
N PHE A 456 29.71 18.90 -30.13
CA PHE A 456 29.41 18.24 -28.87
C PHE A 456 27.93 17.81 -28.80
N ALA A 457 26.99 18.72 -29.06
CA ALA A 457 25.55 18.38 -29.08
C ALA A 457 25.23 17.27 -30.10
N SER A 458 25.90 17.28 -31.26
CA SER A 458 25.72 16.25 -32.28
C SER A 458 26.35 14.91 -31.91
N SER A 459 27.36 14.88 -31.03
CA SER A 459 28.00 13.67 -30.52
C SER A 459 27.18 12.94 -29.44
N LEU A 460 26.28 13.65 -28.75
CA LEU A 460 25.39 13.07 -27.73
C LEU A 460 24.32 12.18 -28.38
N LEU A 461 24.44 10.86 -28.27
CA LEU A 461 23.42 9.93 -28.74
C LEU A 461 22.20 9.89 -27.83
N GLU A 462 22.41 10.10 -26.54
CA GLU A 462 21.39 10.15 -25.50
C GLU A 462 21.57 11.43 -24.67
N PRO A 463 20.54 11.86 -23.92
CA PRO A 463 20.69 12.95 -22.96
C PRO A 463 21.85 12.69 -21.99
N PHE A 464 22.64 13.71 -21.72
CA PHE A 464 23.70 13.66 -20.72
C PHE A 464 23.18 14.23 -19.39
N CYS A 465 23.46 13.56 -18.27
CA CYS A 465 23.18 14.05 -16.91
C CYS A 465 24.46 14.01 -16.07
N GLY A 466 24.75 15.09 -15.35
CA GLY A 466 25.87 15.10 -14.43
C GLY A 466 26.18 16.45 -13.80
N ILE A 467 27.29 16.46 -13.06
CA ILE A 467 27.84 17.69 -12.49
C ILE A 467 28.29 18.65 -13.58
N ASN A 468 28.19 19.94 -13.30
CA ASN A 468 28.68 20.96 -14.21
C ASN A 468 30.22 20.97 -14.24
N THR A 469 30.81 20.62 -15.38
CA THR A 469 32.26 20.64 -15.61
C THR A 469 32.72 21.79 -16.51
N GLY A 470 31.90 22.84 -16.66
CA GLY A 470 32.24 24.02 -17.47
C GLY A 470 31.75 23.96 -18.92
N PHE A 471 30.57 23.38 -19.16
CA PHE A 471 29.97 23.38 -20.50
C PHE A 471 29.56 24.80 -20.93
N GLU A 472 29.82 25.17 -22.19
CA GLU A 472 29.35 26.45 -22.76
C GLU A 472 27.85 26.67 -22.55
N ALA A 473 27.09 25.57 -22.65
CA ALA A 473 25.65 25.51 -22.49
C ALA A 473 25.12 26.15 -21.20
N VAL A 474 25.95 26.21 -20.15
CA VAL A 474 25.59 26.84 -18.87
C VAL A 474 25.43 28.36 -19.00
N ASN A 475 26.17 29.00 -19.90
CA ASN A 475 26.08 30.44 -20.17
C ASN A 475 24.78 30.84 -20.88
N TRP A 476 23.94 29.87 -21.27
CA TRP A 476 22.65 30.14 -21.89
C TRP A 476 21.52 30.31 -20.87
N LEU A 477 21.78 29.95 -19.61
CA LEU A 477 20.83 29.96 -18.51
C LEU A 477 20.74 31.35 -17.85
N PRO A 478 19.64 31.66 -17.15
CA PRO A 478 19.47 32.95 -16.49
C PRO A 478 20.50 33.25 -15.39
N ASP A 479 20.92 32.22 -14.64
CA ASP A 479 21.91 32.32 -13.56
C ASP A 479 22.97 31.20 -13.66
N PRO A 480 23.97 31.36 -14.54
CA PRO A 480 25.03 30.38 -14.76
C PRO A 480 25.84 30.02 -13.50
N ALA A 481 25.99 30.97 -12.57
CA ALA A 481 26.85 30.83 -11.40
C ALA A 481 26.29 29.86 -10.35
N SER A 482 24.96 29.68 -10.30
CA SER A 482 24.31 28.78 -9.36
C SER A 482 24.20 27.33 -9.87
N VAL A 483 24.71 27.00 -11.06
CA VAL A 483 24.51 25.67 -11.66
C VAL A 483 25.52 24.65 -11.12
N ALA A 484 25.02 23.72 -10.29
CA ALA A 484 25.80 22.61 -9.73
C ALA A 484 25.66 21.31 -10.54
N SER A 485 24.45 21.00 -11.02
CA SER A 485 24.18 19.85 -11.89
C SER A 485 23.31 20.23 -13.08
N LEU A 486 23.41 19.47 -14.17
CA LEU A 486 22.69 19.74 -15.41
C LEU A 486 22.37 18.48 -16.23
N ALA A 487 21.34 18.62 -17.08
CA ALA A 487 21.03 17.69 -18.14
C ALA A 487 21.08 18.38 -19.52
N LEU A 488 21.75 17.75 -20.49
CA LEU A 488 21.93 18.24 -21.86
C LEU A 488 21.19 17.31 -22.81
N ILE A 489 20.21 17.84 -23.52
CA ILE A 489 19.28 17.07 -24.35
C ILE A 489 19.45 17.54 -25.80
N PRO A 490 20.04 16.71 -26.69
CA PRO A 490 20.22 17.08 -28.09
C PRO A 490 18.89 17.08 -28.84
N LEU A 491 18.65 18.10 -29.66
CA LEU A 491 17.44 18.25 -30.46
C LEU A 491 17.71 17.86 -31.91
N ARG A 492 16.98 16.88 -32.42
CA ARG A 492 17.23 16.23 -33.73
C ARG A 492 15.96 16.13 -34.54
N SER A 493 16.08 16.23 -35.87
CA SER A 493 14.92 16.02 -36.73
C SER A 493 14.57 14.54 -36.73
N SER A 494 13.28 14.22 -36.56
CA SER A 494 12.81 12.84 -36.55
C SER A 494 13.17 12.15 -37.87
N GLY A 495 14.07 11.18 -37.82
CA GLY A 495 14.39 10.29 -38.94
C GLY A 495 13.42 9.11 -39.01
N SER A 496 13.30 8.49 -40.19
CA SER A 496 12.63 7.19 -40.32
C SER A 496 13.31 6.14 -39.43
N VAL A 497 12.52 5.29 -38.77
CA VAL A 497 13.01 4.19 -37.93
C VAL A 497 14.07 3.37 -38.69
N GLY A 498 15.30 3.34 -38.16
CA GLY A 498 16.46 2.63 -38.76
C GLY A 498 17.52 3.49 -39.46
N ALA A 499 17.36 4.82 -39.53
CA ALA A 499 18.37 5.73 -40.09
C ALA A 499 19.45 6.16 -39.07
N GLN A 500 20.65 6.49 -39.56
CA GLN A 500 21.71 7.12 -38.77
C GLN A 500 21.21 8.42 -38.10
N PRO A 501 21.64 8.73 -36.85
CA PRO A 501 21.16 9.91 -36.14
C PRO A 501 21.53 11.19 -36.89
N THR A 502 20.52 11.97 -37.30
CA THR A 502 20.74 13.26 -37.95
C THR A 502 21.48 14.21 -37.01
N PRO A 503 22.39 15.06 -37.50
CA PRO A 503 23.07 16.06 -36.67
C PRO A 503 22.08 16.85 -35.81
N ALA A 504 22.47 17.15 -34.57
CA ALA A 504 21.63 17.97 -33.71
C ALA A 504 21.48 19.35 -34.36
N PHE A 505 20.27 19.91 -34.31
CA PHE A 505 19.98 21.28 -34.73
C PHE A 505 19.71 22.20 -33.54
N GLY A 506 19.76 21.65 -32.33
CA GLY A 506 19.60 22.39 -31.09
C GLY A 506 20.10 21.60 -29.89
N LEU A 507 20.25 22.31 -28.77
CA LEU A 507 20.55 21.72 -27.47
C LEU A 507 19.68 22.37 -26.41
N LEU A 508 18.94 21.55 -25.67
CA LEU A 508 18.16 21.96 -24.50
C LEU A 508 18.97 21.64 -23.23
N VAL A 509 18.94 22.58 -22.29
CA VAL A 509 19.70 22.54 -21.04
C VAL A 509 18.75 22.67 -19.88
N LEU A 510 18.77 21.69 -18.98
CA LEU A 510 18.08 21.72 -17.69
C LEU A 510 19.14 21.81 -16.61
N ALA A 511 18.98 22.70 -15.63
CA ALA A 511 20.02 22.93 -14.63
C ALA A 511 19.44 23.17 -13.23
N SER A 512 20.26 22.84 -12.22
CA SER A 512 19.89 22.95 -10.81
C SER A 512 21.07 23.40 -9.94
N PRO A 513 20.82 24.17 -8.87
CA PRO A 513 21.80 24.43 -7.83
C PRO A 513 22.07 23.24 -6.91
N ASP A 514 21.23 22.20 -6.98
CA ASP A 514 21.48 20.94 -6.29
C ASP A 514 22.39 20.04 -7.15
N ALA A 515 23.56 19.67 -6.61
CA ALA A 515 24.53 18.81 -7.27
C ALA A 515 24.03 17.37 -7.51
N HIS A 516 23.01 16.93 -6.76
CA HIS A 516 22.46 15.58 -6.83
C HIS A 516 21.25 15.45 -7.75
N ARG A 517 20.67 16.56 -8.20
CA ARG A 517 19.44 16.53 -9.00
C ARG A 517 19.62 15.86 -10.37
N PHE A 518 20.69 16.20 -11.09
CA PHE A 518 21.08 15.53 -12.33
C PHE A 518 22.40 14.79 -12.13
N HIS A 519 22.33 13.46 -12.01
CA HIS A 519 23.49 12.60 -11.79
C HIS A 519 23.64 11.56 -12.90
N SER A 520 24.84 11.01 -13.06
CA SER A 520 25.18 10.07 -14.15
C SER A 520 24.45 8.73 -14.09
N GLY A 521 23.94 8.36 -12.92
CA GLY A 521 23.12 7.15 -12.72
C GLY A 521 21.62 7.34 -13.00
N MET A 522 21.19 8.53 -13.41
CA MET A 522 19.78 8.83 -13.66
C MET A 522 19.32 8.23 -14.99
N GLY A 523 18.13 7.62 -15.02
CA GLY A 523 17.51 7.16 -16.27
C GLY A 523 17.12 8.35 -17.17
N THR A 524 17.44 8.26 -18.46
CA THR A 524 17.29 9.37 -19.42
C THR A 524 16.05 9.27 -20.31
N ASP A 525 15.24 8.21 -20.18
CA ASP A 525 14.08 7.95 -21.06
C ASP A 525 13.09 9.12 -21.16
N PHE A 526 12.73 9.71 -20.02
CA PHE A 526 11.82 10.87 -20.00
C PHE A 526 12.46 12.11 -20.61
N LEU A 527 13.78 12.30 -20.44
CA LEU A 527 14.52 13.40 -21.07
C LEU A 527 14.59 13.22 -22.59
N SER A 528 14.74 11.98 -23.07
CA SER A 528 14.67 11.65 -24.49
C SER A 528 13.30 11.99 -25.07
N ARG A 529 12.21 11.61 -24.39
CA ARG A 529 10.83 11.97 -24.79
C ARG A 529 10.59 13.48 -24.81
N ILE A 530 11.12 14.21 -23.83
CA ILE A 530 11.09 15.67 -23.82
C ILE A 530 11.84 16.21 -25.05
N GLY A 531 13.05 15.69 -25.33
CA GLY A 531 13.85 16.05 -26.49
C GLY A 531 13.12 15.83 -27.81
N GLU A 532 12.42 14.71 -27.98
CA GLU A 532 11.60 14.42 -29.16
C GLU A 532 10.46 15.44 -29.33
N LEU A 533 9.72 15.74 -28.27
CA LEU A 533 8.62 16.69 -28.30
C LEU A 533 9.11 18.11 -28.60
N VAL A 534 10.19 18.56 -27.96
CA VAL A 534 10.81 19.86 -28.24
C VAL A 534 11.27 19.90 -29.68
N SER A 535 11.99 18.88 -30.14
CA SER A 535 12.49 18.80 -31.51
C SER A 535 11.35 18.91 -32.53
N ALA A 536 10.26 18.19 -32.32
CA ALA A 536 9.07 18.28 -33.16
C ALA A 536 8.46 19.68 -33.12
N ALA A 537 8.30 20.28 -31.93
CA ALA A 537 7.71 21.61 -31.78
C ALA A 537 8.54 22.71 -32.47
N VAL A 538 9.85 22.72 -32.24
CA VAL A 538 10.76 23.75 -32.79
C VAL A 538 11.18 23.48 -34.24
N SER A 539 10.92 22.29 -34.78
CA SER A 539 11.15 22.01 -36.22
C SER A 539 10.35 22.95 -37.14
N ARG A 540 9.25 23.53 -36.63
CA ARG A 540 8.45 24.55 -37.30
C ARG A 540 9.18 25.89 -37.52
N LEU A 541 10.33 26.07 -36.88
CA LEU A 541 11.18 27.25 -37.00
C LEU A 541 12.27 27.10 -38.08
N LYS A 542 12.40 25.92 -38.69
CA LYS A 542 13.37 25.64 -39.76
C LYS A 542 12.97 26.27 -41.09
#